data_AF-A0A946WRN5-F1
#
_entry.id   AF-A0A946WRN5-F1
#
_cell.length_a   1.000
_cell.length_b   1.000
_cell.length_c   1.000
_cell.angle_alpha   90.00
_cell.angle_beta   90.00
_cell.angle_gamma   90.00
#
_symmetry.space_group_name_H-M   'P 1'
#
loop_
_entity.id
_entity.type
_entity.pdbx_description
1 polymer ?
#
loop_
_entity_poly.entity_id
_entity_poly.type
_entity_poly.pdbx_seq_one_letter_code
_entity_poly.pdbx_strand_id
1 'polypeptide(L)'
;ILENDEPFYGPASGFAGAYAGEDPEVEELSQDDGTVDRYYVVSHEPGDNRFATKFEIQPSEDTLAIYWVDFFPRTPDPINVYIAEDEDGLPGDIIGEMYTAHPDSGRVVQRFHFPGADQPRIINNIDSGTSFWVVFKYMENTPSWPSLGVDTNPESVDAALNKFYTEADGWLEQSQWQLVVRVATDIPTDPPIIIPPPDPIIPEVFRLGNPYPNPFNGLSLIPIDLPEAANIEFKIYNIDGRLLESTNFGTVTAGLRKLPINASSLPAGLYFVDVKAGVDGGMLKVVQIK
;
A
#
# COMPACT_ATOMS: atom_id res chain seq x y z
N ILE A 1 16.88 18.02 -14.13
CA ILE A 1 15.77 18.62 -13.35
C ILE A 1 15.15 17.43 -12.64
N LEU A 2 15.11 17.49 -11.31
CA LEU A 2 15.13 16.32 -10.41
C LEU A 2 13.94 15.38 -10.63
N GLU A 3 14.24 14.09 -10.89
CA GLU A 3 13.34 12.95 -10.70
C GLU A 3 13.15 12.76 -9.19
N ASN A 4 11.93 12.97 -8.70
CA ASN A 4 11.49 12.56 -7.37
C ASN A 4 10.53 11.37 -7.56
N ASP A 5 11.08 10.19 -7.79
CA ASP A 5 10.36 8.90 -7.83
C ASP A 5 10.15 8.30 -6.42
N GLU A 6 10.00 9.14 -5.39
CA GLU A 6 9.72 8.66 -4.03
C GLU A 6 8.20 8.61 -3.82
N PRO A 7 7.56 7.42 -3.77
CA PRO A 7 6.12 7.32 -3.59
C PRO A 7 5.70 7.87 -2.22
N PHE A 8 4.56 8.54 -2.17
CA PHE A 8 3.97 8.98 -0.91
C PHE A 8 3.57 7.77 -0.08
N TYR A 9 4.06 7.70 1.17
CA TYR A 9 3.77 6.63 2.12
C TYR A 9 2.50 6.93 2.91
N GLY A 10 1.47 6.08 2.80
CA GLY A 10 0.24 6.17 3.62
C GLY A 10 -0.23 4.79 4.08
N PRO A 11 -0.82 4.64 5.28
CA PRO A 11 -1.45 3.38 5.66
C PRO A 11 -2.59 3.06 4.69
N ALA A 12 -2.81 1.78 4.37
CA ALA A 12 -4.15 1.40 3.97
C ALA A 12 -4.99 1.56 5.24
N SER A 13 -5.98 2.45 5.21
CA SER A 13 -6.83 2.66 6.38
C SER A 13 -7.59 1.36 6.67
N GLY A 14 -7.46 0.89 7.91
CA GLY A 14 -8.26 -0.22 8.41
C GLY A 14 -9.75 0.12 8.36
N PHE A 15 -10.59 -0.92 8.45
CA PHE A 15 -12.07 -0.82 8.47
C PHE A 15 -12.63 -0.02 9.69
N ALA A 16 -11.76 0.53 10.53
CA ALA A 16 -12.09 1.47 11.59
C ALA A 16 -10.93 2.44 11.80
N GLY A 17 -11.11 3.69 11.36
CA GLY A 17 -10.38 4.84 11.87
C GLY A 17 -9.08 5.17 11.15
N ALA A 18 -9.17 6.01 10.11
CA ALA A 18 -8.12 6.99 9.82
C ALA A 18 -8.66 8.29 9.19
N TYR A 19 -9.93 8.63 9.46
CA TYR A 19 -10.54 9.92 9.13
C TYR A 19 -11.36 10.36 10.35
N ALA A 20 -11.00 11.49 10.96
CA ALA A 20 -11.74 12.12 12.04
C ALA A 20 -12.54 13.30 11.46
N GLY A 21 -13.60 12.96 10.73
CA GLY A 21 -14.58 13.85 10.13
C GLY A 21 -15.75 13.02 9.59
N GLU A 22 -16.90 13.63 9.33
CA GLU A 22 -17.88 12.97 8.46
C GLU A 22 -17.24 12.86 7.07
N ASP A 23 -17.17 11.63 6.53
CA ASP A 23 -16.80 11.43 5.14
C ASP A 23 -17.74 12.28 4.27
N PRO A 24 -17.24 12.93 3.20
CA PRO A 24 -18.11 13.62 2.26
C PRO A 24 -19.13 12.63 1.69
N GLU A 25 -20.29 13.14 1.26
CA GLU A 25 -21.21 12.32 0.49
C GLU A 25 -20.55 11.98 -0.85
N VAL A 26 -20.10 10.73 -0.97
CA VAL A 26 -19.43 10.21 -2.17
C VAL A 26 -20.35 9.26 -2.93
N GLU A 27 -20.17 9.19 -4.25
CA GLU A 27 -20.78 8.15 -5.07
C GLU A 27 -19.85 6.93 -5.11
N GLU A 28 -20.33 5.78 -4.65
CA GLU A 28 -19.59 4.52 -4.72
C GLU A 28 -19.81 3.84 -6.07
N LEU A 29 -18.72 3.59 -6.79
CA LEU A 29 -18.69 2.70 -7.94
C LEU A 29 -18.07 1.36 -7.51
N SER A 30 -18.76 0.27 -7.83
CA SER A 30 -18.28 -1.09 -7.58
C SER A 30 -18.54 -1.95 -8.81
N GLN A 31 -17.61 -2.88 -9.07
CA GLN A 31 -17.78 -3.87 -10.12
C GLN A 31 -18.21 -5.23 -9.54
N ASP A 32 -18.11 -5.44 -8.23
CA ASP A 32 -18.39 -6.72 -7.55
C ASP A 32 -19.60 -6.63 -6.62
N ASP A 33 -20.09 -7.78 -6.14
CA ASP A 33 -21.26 -7.85 -5.24
C ASP A 33 -20.92 -7.66 -3.75
N GLY A 34 -19.64 -7.50 -3.41
CA GLY A 34 -19.12 -7.37 -2.06
C GLY A 34 -18.74 -8.67 -1.35
N THR A 35 -18.88 -9.81 -2.02
CA THR A 35 -18.49 -11.10 -1.46
C THR A 35 -17.10 -11.51 -1.94
N VAL A 36 -16.25 -11.96 -1.01
CA VAL A 36 -14.90 -12.42 -1.35
C VAL A 36 -14.80 -13.91 -1.19
N ASP A 37 -14.43 -14.58 -2.27
CA ASP A 37 -14.34 -16.03 -2.30
C ASP A 37 -12.89 -16.52 -2.26
N ARG A 38 -11.99 -15.85 -2.98
CA ARG A 38 -10.60 -16.30 -3.18
C ARG A 38 -9.61 -15.14 -3.31
N TYR A 39 -8.35 -15.53 -3.51
CA TYR A 39 -7.24 -14.65 -3.81
C TYR A 39 -6.60 -15.08 -5.12
N TYR A 40 -6.19 -14.12 -5.92
CA TYR A 40 -5.49 -14.35 -7.17
C TYR A 40 -4.08 -13.78 -7.12
N VAL A 41 -3.11 -14.58 -7.55
CA VAL A 41 -1.69 -14.20 -7.72
C VAL A 41 -1.43 -14.22 -9.22
N VAL A 42 -0.90 -13.13 -9.78
CA VAL A 42 -0.53 -13.09 -11.22
C VAL A 42 0.58 -14.10 -11.49
N SER A 43 1.72 -13.89 -10.82
CA SER A 43 2.89 -14.73 -10.94
C SER A 43 3.75 -14.62 -9.66
N HIS A 44 4.83 -15.38 -9.61
CA HIS A 44 5.79 -15.34 -8.51
C HIS A 44 7.08 -14.58 -8.90
N GLU A 45 7.10 -14.03 -10.12
CA GLU A 45 8.21 -13.25 -10.64
C GLU A 45 8.06 -11.78 -10.22
N PRO A 46 9.16 -11.08 -9.88
CA PRO A 46 9.06 -9.74 -9.31
C PRO A 46 8.58 -8.65 -10.28
N GLY A 47 8.76 -8.86 -11.59
CA GLY A 47 8.37 -7.92 -12.64
C GLY A 47 6.89 -8.04 -13.07
N ASP A 48 6.28 -9.19 -12.80
CA ASP A 48 4.83 -9.36 -12.93
C ASP A 48 4.16 -8.77 -11.68
N ASN A 49 2.84 -8.85 -11.55
CA ASN A 49 2.07 -8.42 -10.36
C ASN A 49 1.48 -7.00 -10.42
N ARG A 50 0.94 -6.64 -11.58
CA ARG A 50 -0.10 -5.60 -11.63
C ARG A 50 -1.47 -6.19 -11.83
N PHE A 51 -2.44 -5.63 -11.13
CA PHE A 51 -3.87 -5.86 -11.31
C PHE A 51 -4.53 -4.54 -11.66
N ALA A 52 -5.53 -4.56 -12.52
CA ALA A 52 -6.30 -3.37 -12.81
C ALA A 52 -7.79 -3.70 -12.92
N THR A 53 -8.62 -2.79 -12.43
CA THR A 53 -10.07 -2.84 -12.57
C THR A 53 -10.55 -1.57 -13.25
N LYS A 54 -11.34 -1.73 -14.31
CA LYS A 54 -11.94 -0.65 -15.08
C LYS A 54 -13.18 -0.12 -14.38
N PHE A 55 -13.34 1.20 -14.40
CA PHE A 55 -14.55 1.90 -13.96
C PHE A 55 -15.02 2.83 -15.07
N GLU A 56 -16.33 2.96 -15.18
CA GLU A 56 -16.99 3.78 -16.20
C GLU A 56 -17.87 4.81 -15.50
N ILE A 57 -17.67 6.07 -15.87
CA ILE A 57 -18.46 7.21 -15.39
C ILE A 57 -19.45 7.58 -16.50
N GLN A 58 -20.71 7.74 -16.12
CA GLN A 58 -21.77 8.17 -17.04
C GLN A 58 -21.50 9.59 -17.56
N PRO A 59 -21.88 9.93 -18.81
CA PRO A 59 -21.62 11.25 -19.38
C PRO A 59 -22.15 12.41 -18.51
N SER A 60 -21.29 13.38 -18.21
CA SER A 60 -21.62 14.60 -17.47
C SER A 60 -20.63 15.73 -17.79
N GLU A 61 -20.98 16.96 -17.40
CA GLU A 61 -20.09 18.14 -17.48
C GLU A 61 -19.13 18.23 -16.28
N ASP A 62 -19.35 17.39 -15.25
CA ASP A 62 -18.63 17.46 -13.99
C ASP A 62 -17.25 16.80 -14.11
N THR A 63 -16.24 17.42 -13.51
CA THR A 63 -14.98 16.75 -13.20
C THR A 63 -15.15 16.02 -11.89
N LEU A 64 -14.79 14.74 -11.85
CA LEU A 64 -14.85 13.94 -10.62
C LEU A 64 -13.46 13.81 -10.02
N ALA A 65 -13.36 13.84 -8.70
CA ALA A 65 -12.19 13.46 -7.95
C ALA A 65 -12.37 12.03 -7.43
N ILE A 66 -11.31 11.21 -7.48
CA ILE A 66 -11.28 9.91 -6.83
C ILE A 66 -10.86 10.12 -5.37
N TYR A 67 -11.77 9.81 -4.45
CA TYR A 67 -11.62 10.10 -3.03
C TYR A 67 -10.93 8.94 -2.29
N TRP A 68 -11.43 7.72 -2.48
CA TRP A 68 -10.79 6.50 -1.97
C TRP A 68 -10.97 5.32 -2.90
N VAL A 69 -10.14 4.29 -2.68
CA VAL A 69 -10.20 2.96 -3.30
C VAL A 69 -10.27 1.91 -2.19
N ASP A 70 -11.27 1.04 -2.24
CA ASP A 70 -11.32 -0.17 -1.43
C ASP A 70 -10.75 -1.34 -2.22
N PHE A 71 -9.95 -2.17 -1.56
CA PHE A 71 -9.39 -3.38 -2.14
C PHE A 71 -9.17 -4.44 -1.06
N PHE A 72 -9.02 -5.70 -1.47
CA PHE A 72 -8.92 -6.82 -0.53
C PHE A 72 -7.55 -7.53 -0.61
N PRO A 73 -6.51 -7.01 0.06
CA PRO A 73 -5.20 -7.64 0.06
C PRO A 73 -5.16 -8.85 0.99
N ARG A 74 -4.39 -9.87 0.62
CA ARG A 74 -4.18 -11.05 1.48
C ARG A 74 -3.21 -10.79 2.63
N THR A 75 -2.26 -9.89 2.42
CA THR A 75 -1.06 -9.74 3.25
C THR A 75 -0.80 -8.27 3.55
N PRO A 76 -0.05 -7.96 4.63
CA PRO A 76 0.28 -6.58 4.99
C PRO A 76 1.45 -6.00 4.17
N ASP A 77 1.79 -6.65 3.05
CA ASP A 77 2.89 -6.23 2.19
C ASP A 77 2.50 -4.94 1.47
N PRO A 78 3.42 -3.96 1.35
CA PRO A 78 3.05 -2.69 0.73
C PRO A 78 2.74 -2.87 -0.76
N ILE A 79 1.76 -2.11 -1.22
CA ILE A 79 1.21 -2.18 -2.56
C ILE A 79 1.06 -0.76 -3.09
N ASN A 80 1.49 -0.54 -4.32
CA ASN A 80 1.26 0.73 -4.98
C ASN A 80 -0.15 0.76 -5.57
N VAL A 81 -0.85 1.86 -5.34
CA VAL A 81 -2.19 2.14 -5.86
C VAL A 81 -2.11 3.43 -6.66
N TYR A 82 -2.68 3.42 -7.87
CA TYR A 82 -2.77 4.59 -8.71
C TYR A 82 -3.96 4.50 -9.66
N ILE A 83 -4.35 5.64 -10.21
CA ILE A 83 -5.39 5.74 -11.23
C ILE A 83 -4.73 5.92 -12.59
N ALA A 84 -5.23 5.25 -13.62
CA ALA A 84 -4.73 5.37 -14.98
C ALA A 84 -5.85 5.68 -15.97
N GLU A 85 -5.50 6.36 -17.06
CA GLU A 85 -6.39 6.60 -18.20
C GLU A 85 -6.76 5.27 -18.87
N ASP A 86 -7.95 5.24 -19.48
CA ASP A 86 -8.31 4.16 -20.40
C ASP A 86 -7.75 4.46 -21.79
N GLU A 87 -6.78 3.67 -22.22
CA GLU A 87 -6.19 3.73 -23.56
C GLU A 87 -6.61 2.46 -24.33
N ASP A 88 -7.65 2.60 -25.16
CA ASP A 88 -8.21 1.52 -25.97
C ASP A 88 -8.61 0.27 -25.16
N GLY A 89 -9.20 0.47 -23.98
CA GLY A 89 -9.63 -0.62 -23.10
C GLY A 89 -8.51 -1.24 -22.28
N LEU A 90 -7.36 -0.56 -22.15
CA LEU A 90 -6.23 -0.95 -21.30
C LEU A 90 -5.79 0.22 -20.39
N PRO A 91 -5.15 -0.07 -19.24
CA PRO A 91 -4.53 0.97 -18.44
C PRO A 91 -3.38 1.67 -19.18
N GLY A 92 -3.51 2.98 -19.39
CA GLY A 92 -2.53 3.87 -20.02
C GLY A 92 -1.75 4.73 -19.01
N ASP A 93 -1.68 6.04 -19.28
CA ASP A 93 -0.95 7.02 -18.46
C ASP A 93 -1.56 7.21 -17.06
N ILE A 94 -0.72 7.54 -16.08
CA ILE A 94 -1.15 7.75 -14.68
C ILE A 94 -1.88 9.10 -14.56
N ILE A 95 -3.07 9.07 -13.94
CA ILE A 95 -3.81 10.26 -13.53
C ILE A 95 -3.42 10.59 -12.09
N GLY A 96 -2.68 11.69 -11.91
CA GLY A 96 -2.14 12.10 -10.62
C GLY A 96 -0.82 11.39 -10.32
N GLU A 97 -0.71 10.80 -9.14
CA GLU A 97 0.53 10.17 -8.64
C GLU A 97 0.31 8.71 -8.24
N MET A 98 1.41 7.99 -8.02
CA MET A 98 1.41 6.65 -7.46
C MET A 98 1.65 6.68 -5.95
N TYR A 99 0.81 5.96 -5.20
CA TYR A 99 0.87 5.94 -3.74
C TYR A 99 1.18 4.55 -3.22
N THR A 100 2.00 4.46 -2.18
CA THR A 100 2.23 3.18 -1.50
C THR A 100 1.27 3.06 -0.32
N ALA A 101 0.34 2.12 -0.44
CA ALA A 101 -0.53 1.70 0.66
C ALA A 101 0.17 0.61 1.49
N HIS A 102 -0.02 0.66 2.81
CA HIS A 102 0.42 -0.39 3.74
C HIS A 102 -0.79 -1.10 4.35
N PRO A 103 -1.24 -2.23 3.76
CA PRO A 103 -2.35 -3.00 4.28
C PRO A 103 -2.14 -3.52 5.71
N ASP A 104 -3.22 -3.62 6.46
CA ASP A 104 -3.24 -4.37 7.71
C ASP A 104 -3.28 -5.88 7.47
N SER A 105 -2.79 -6.64 8.43
CA SER A 105 -2.98 -8.09 8.45
C SER A 105 -4.43 -8.41 8.83
N GLY A 106 -5.13 -9.26 8.08
CA GLY A 106 -6.46 -9.68 8.52
C GLY A 106 -7.38 -10.29 7.48
N ARG A 107 -7.02 -10.26 6.19
CA ARG A 107 -7.93 -10.70 5.11
C ARG A 107 -9.27 -9.96 5.19
N VAL A 108 -9.20 -8.63 5.26
CA VAL A 108 -10.36 -7.74 5.32
C VAL A 108 -10.19 -6.66 4.24
N VAL A 109 -11.30 -6.04 3.83
CA VAL A 109 -11.26 -4.90 2.90
C VAL A 109 -10.42 -3.80 3.54
N GLN A 110 -9.52 -3.23 2.75
CA GLN A 110 -8.68 -2.11 3.11
C GLN A 110 -9.08 -0.92 2.25
N ARG A 111 -9.25 0.23 2.89
CA ARG A 111 -9.54 1.48 2.19
C ARG A 111 -8.25 2.27 2.04
N PHE A 112 -7.93 2.73 0.84
CA PHE A 112 -6.87 3.71 0.62
C PHE A 112 -7.51 5.03 0.20
N HIS A 113 -7.20 6.09 0.94
CA HIS A 113 -7.71 7.42 0.63
C HIS A 113 -6.62 8.23 -0.08
N PHE A 114 -6.99 8.89 -1.17
CA PHE A 114 -6.07 9.80 -1.85
C PHE A 114 -5.95 11.11 -1.05
N PRO A 115 -4.74 11.66 -0.89
CA PRO A 115 -4.54 12.94 -0.19
C PRO A 115 -5.34 14.05 -0.87
N GLY A 116 -6.07 14.87 -0.09
CA GLY A 116 -7.03 15.84 -0.64
C GLY A 116 -6.47 16.86 -1.66
N ALA A 117 -5.17 17.19 -1.59
CA ALA A 117 -4.53 18.07 -2.59
C ALA A 117 -4.21 17.34 -3.92
N ASP A 118 -4.07 16.02 -3.88
CA ASP A 118 -3.54 15.19 -4.96
C ASP A 118 -4.54 14.13 -5.43
N GLN A 119 -5.82 14.27 -5.07
CA GLN A 119 -6.89 13.38 -5.54
C GLN A 119 -6.89 13.33 -7.07
N PRO A 120 -6.80 12.13 -7.68
CA PRO A 120 -6.88 11.96 -9.12
C PRO A 120 -8.16 12.58 -9.68
N ARG A 121 -8.04 13.40 -10.72
CA ARG A 121 -9.16 14.11 -11.34
C ARG A 121 -9.50 13.49 -12.68
N ILE A 122 -10.73 13.00 -12.80
CA ILE A 122 -11.27 12.45 -14.03
C ILE A 122 -12.09 13.53 -14.73
N ILE A 123 -11.60 13.96 -15.90
CA ILE A 123 -12.36 14.84 -16.78
C ILE A 123 -13.39 13.98 -17.52
N ASN A 124 -14.67 14.22 -17.25
CA ASN A 124 -15.72 13.45 -17.86
C ASN A 124 -16.02 13.90 -19.30
N ASN A 125 -16.30 12.96 -20.19
CA ASN A 125 -16.76 13.26 -21.54
C ASN A 125 -18.29 13.36 -21.54
N ILE A 126 -18.80 14.53 -21.90
CA ILE A 126 -20.24 14.84 -21.90
C ILE A 126 -21.06 13.97 -22.87
N ASP A 127 -20.44 13.43 -23.92
CA ASP A 127 -21.14 12.67 -24.96
C ASP A 127 -21.05 11.16 -24.74
N SER A 128 -19.90 10.67 -24.29
CA SER A 128 -19.62 9.22 -24.21
C SER A 128 -19.42 8.70 -22.80
N GLY A 129 -19.28 9.57 -21.80
CA GLY A 129 -18.73 9.20 -20.50
C GLY A 129 -17.23 8.93 -20.59
N THR A 130 -16.63 8.66 -19.44
CA THR A 130 -15.19 8.41 -19.32
C THR A 130 -14.93 7.10 -18.60
N SER A 131 -13.96 6.35 -19.11
CA SER A 131 -13.41 5.17 -18.46
C SER A 131 -12.08 5.50 -17.79
N PHE A 132 -11.79 4.84 -16.68
CA PHE A 132 -10.48 4.87 -16.03
C PHE A 132 -10.18 3.53 -15.38
N TRP A 133 -8.93 3.34 -14.99
CA TRP A 133 -8.46 2.13 -14.33
C TRP A 133 -7.94 2.45 -12.93
N VAL A 134 -8.35 1.62 -11.96
CA VAL A 134 -7.63 1.52 -10.69
C VAL A 134 -6.58 0.44 -10.85
N VAL A 135 -5.32 0.79 -10.63
CA VAL A 135 -4.19 -0.12 -10.80
C VAL A 135 -3.49 -0.36 -9.48
N PHE A 136 -3.28 -1.64 -9.19
CA PHE A 136 -2.50 -2.12 -8.07
C PHE A 136 -1.21 -2.72 -8.59
N LYS A 137 -0.06 -2.21 -8.15
CA LYS A 137 1.27 -2.76 -8.46
C LYS A 137 1.94 -3.16 -7.17
N TYR A 138 2.23 -4.44 -7.02
CA TYR A 138 3.02 -4.86 -5.88
C TYR A 138 4.50 -4.60 -6.08
N MET A 139 5.21 -4.41 -4.97
CA MET A 139 6.63 -4.08 -5.00
C MET A 139 7.48 -5.35 -5.13
N GLU A 140 8.66 -5.21 -5.75
CA GLU A 140 9.58 -6.31 -6.02
C GLU A 140 9.98 -7.09 -4.76
N ASN A 141 10.04 -6.40 -3.62
CA ASN A 141 10.51 -6.92 -2.35
C ASN A 141 9.39 -7.43 -1.42
N THR A 142 8.16 -7.64 -1.92
CA THR A 142 7.05 -8.19 -1.10
C THR A 142 7.19 -9.71 -0.93
N PRO A 143 7.52 -10.24 0.27
CA PRO A 143 7.90 -11.64 0.45
C PRO A 143 6.72 -12.63 0.41
N SER A 144 5.47 -12.16 0.48
CA SER A 144 4.31 -13.03 0.72
C SER A 144 3.51 -13.41 -0.53
N TRP A 145 4.06 -13.07 -1.70
CA TRP A 145 3.43 -13.14 -3.02
C TRP A 145 2.16 -12.30 -3.13
N PRO A 146 2.17 -11.33 -4.04
CA PRO A 146 1.15 -10.32 -4.11
C PRO A 146 -0.19 -10.87 -4.61
N SER A 147 -1.20 -10.89 -3.74
CA SER A 147 -2.52 -11.38 -4.11
C SER A 147 -3.64 -10.46 -3.71
N LEU A 148 -4.49 -10.15 -4.71
CA LEU A 148 -5.72 -9.41 -4.52
C LEU A 148 -6.90 -10.37 -4.39
N GLY A 149 -7.89 -9.96 -3.59
CA GLY A 149 -9.14 -10.67 -3.44
C GLY A 149 -9.91 -10.70 -4.76
N VAL A 150 -10.51 -11.84 -5.03
CA VAL A 150 -11.39 -12.05 -6.16
C VAL A 150 -12.68 -12.69 -5.70
N ASP A 151 -13.76 -12.27 -6.34
CA ASP A 151 -15.06 -12.91 -6.31
C ASP A 151 -15.09 -14.02 -7.38
N THR A 152 -15.46 -15.23 -6.99
CA THR A 152 -15.51 -16.41 -7.87
C THR A 152 -16.91 -16.79 -8.32
N ASN A 153 -17.93 -16.08 -7.85
CA ASN A 153 -19.31 -16.27 -8.25
C ASN A 153 -20.03 -14.93 -8.52
N PRO A 154 -19.46 -14.04 -9.36
CA PRO A 154 -20.10 -12.76 -9.63
C PRO A 154 -21.39 -12.96 -10.42
N GLU A 155 -22.40 -12.12 -10.16
CA GLU A 155 -23.68 -12.13 -10.89
C GLU A 155 -23.49 -11.89 -12.40
N SER A 156 -22.39 -11.22 -12.79
CA SER A 156 -21.92 -11.09 -14.16
C SER A 156 -20.39 -11.03 -14.23
N VAL A 157 -19.75 -11.89 -15.02
CA VAL A 157 -18.33 -11.74 -15.36
C VAL A 157 -18.23 -10.91 -16.63
N ASP A 158 -17.74 -9.69 -16.54
CA ASP A 158 -17.21 -8.98 -17.71
C ASP A 158 -15.68 -9.04 -17.70
N ALA A 159 -15.14 -9.92 -18.53
CA ALA A 159 -13.70 -10.14 -18.69
C ALA A 159 -12.96 -8.88 -19.18
N ALA A 160 -13.69 -7.90 -19.73
CA ALA A 160 -13.13 -6.61 -20.12
C ALA A 160 -12.74 -5.76 -18.92
N LEU A 161 -13.39 -5.93 -17.76
CA LEU A 161 -13.22 -5.04 -16.60
C LEU A 161 -11.99 -5.32 -15.76
N ASN A 162 -11.47 -6.55 -15.75
CA ASN A 162 -10.33 -6.91 -14.92
C ASN A 162 -9.14 -7.32 -15.79
N LYS A 163 -7.98 -6.75 -15.48
CA LYS A 163 -6.73 -7.02 -16.18
C LYS A 163 -5.66 -7.42 -15.18
N PHE A 164 -4.72 -8.25 -15.63
CA PHE A 164 -3.45 -8.45 -14.94
C PHE A 164 -2.30 -8.22 -15.91
N TYR A 165 -1.15 -7.83 -15.38
CA TYR A 165 0.04 -7.57 -16.20
C TYR A 165 1.12 -8.61 -15.95
N THR A 166 1.75 -9.08 -17.03
CA THR A 166 3.05 -9.76 -16.99
C THR A 166 4.07 -9.01 -17.84
N GLU A 167 5.36 -9.06 -17.49
CA GLU A 167 6.43 -8.47 -18.31
C GLU A 167 6.49 -9.11 -19.69
N ALA A 168 6.16 -10.41 -19.78
CA ALA A 168 6.25 -11.16 -21.02
C ALA A 168 5.16 -10.75 -22.03
N ASP A 169 3.92 -10.55 -21.56
CA ASP A 169 2.76 -10.45 -22.43
C ASP A 169 2.00 -9.13 -22.31
N GLY A 170 2.35 -8.28 -21.33
CA GLY A 170 1.66 -7.04 -21.07
C GLY A 170 0.34 -7.24 -20.32
N TRP A 171 -0.64 -6.38 -20.60
CA TRP A 171 -1.98 -6.47 -20.00
C TRP A 171 -2.79 -7.60 -20.63
N LEU A 172 -3.25 -8.52 -19.79
CA LEU A 172 -4.05 -9.69 -20.14
C LEU A 172 -5.39 -9.66 -19.42
N GLU A 173 -6.41 -10.27 -20.03
CA GLU A 173 -7.75 -10.36 -19.46
C GLU A 173 -7.82 -11.35 -18.29
N GLN A 174 -8.43 -10.90 -17.20
CA GLN A 174 -8.88 -11.79 -16.14
C GLN A 174 -10.33 -12.22 -16.43
N SER A 175 -10.48 -13.38 -17.06
CA SER A 175 -11.77 -13.87 -17.57
C SER A 175 -12.50 -14.84 -16.63
N GLN A 176 -11.88 -15.23 -15.51
CA GLN A 176 -12.47 -16.25 -14.63
C GLN A 176 -13.14 -15.65 -13.39
N TRP A 177 -12.55 -14.60 -12.81
CA TRP A 177 -12.94 -14.07 -11.50
C TRP A 177 -12.87 -12.55 -11.49
N GLN A 178 -13.67 -11.91 -10.63
CA GLN A 178 -13.75 -10.46 -10.56
C GLN A 178 -12.91 -9.93 -9.42
N LEU A 179 -12.08 -8.91 -9.64
CA LEU A 179 -11.35 -8.29 -8.55
C LEU A 179 -12.33 -7.54 -7.65
N VAL A 180 -12.12 -7.65 -6.33
CA VAL A 180 -12.92 -6.96 -5.33
C VAL A 180 -12.32 -5.59 -5.11
N VAL A 181 -12.79 -4.62 -5.89
CA VAL A 181 -12.29 -3.25 -5.93
C VAL A 181 -13.49 -2.30 -6.02
N ARG A 182 -13.47 -1.27 -5.19
CA ARG A 182 -14.48 -0.21 -5.20
C ARG A 182 -13.82 1.14 -5.14
N VAL A 183 -14.49 2.15 -5.66
CA VAL A 183 -14.01 3.52 -5.63
C VAL A 183 -15.11 4.47 -5.22
N ALA A 184 -14.73 5.51 -4.48
CA ALA A 184 -15.57 6.66 -4.26
C ALA A 184 -15.16 7.80 -5.17
N THR A 185 -16.16 8.41 -5.80
CA THR A 185 -16.02 9.67 -6.52
C THR A 185 -16.76 10.79 -5.80
N ASP A 186 -16.26 12.01 -5.96
CA ASP A 186 -16.94 13.24 -5.51
C ASP A 186 -16.72 14.35 -6.53
N ILE A 187 -17.61 15.35 -6.55
CA ILE A 187 -17.39 16.60 -7.28
C ILE A 187 -16.47 17.46 -6.40
N PRO A 188 -15.22 17.72 -6.82
CA PRO A 188 -14.27 18.42 -5.97
C PRO A 188 -14.75 19.84 -5.68
N THR A 189 -14.79 20.22 -4.40
CA THR A 189 -14.99 21.62 -4.03
C THR A 189 -13.75 22.45 -4.41
N ASP A 190 -13.94 23.73 -4.72
CA ASP A 190 -12.84 24.69 -4.90
C ASP A 190 -12.91 25.77 -3.78
N PRO A 191 -11.92 25.84 -2.86
CA PRO A 191 -10.70 25.04 -2.81
C PRO A 191 -10.95 23.58 -2.43
N PRO A 192 -10.04 22.66 -2.82
CA PRO A 192 -10.15 21.25 -2.46
C PRO A 192 -10.27 21.12 -0.95
N ILE A 193 -11.12 20.20 -0.49
CA ILE A 193 -11.15 19.80 0.91
C ILE A 193 -9.78 19.18 1.21
N ILE A 194 -8.88 19.98 1.78
CA ILE A 194 -7.63 19.47 2.33
C ILE A 194 -8.02 18.70 3.58
N ILE A 195 -8.19 17.40 3.44
CA ILE A 195 -8.27 16.55 4.61
C ILE A 195 -6.84 16.38 5.09
N PRO A 196 -6.49 16.96 6.27
CA PRO A 196 -5.17 16.74 6.82
C PRO A 196 -4.95 15.23 6.95
N PRO A 197 -3.73 14.72 6.70
CA PRO A 197 -3.43 13.32 6.96
C PRO A 197 -3.89 12.97 8.38
N PRO A 198 -4.44 11.77 8.61
CA PRO A 198 -4.84 11.36 9.96
C PRO A 198 -3.74 11.73 10.94
N ASP A 199 -4.12 12.31 12.07
CA ASP A 199 -3.18 12.51 13.15
C ASP A 199 -2.47 11.16 13.38
N PRO A 200 -1.13 11.11 13.30
CA PRO A 200 -0.41 9.85 13.37
C PRO A 200 -0.86 9.11 14.61
N ILE A 201 -1.18 7.82 14.49
CA ILE A 201 -1.54 6.99 15.65
C ILE A 201 -0.35 7.03 16.59
N ILE A 202 -0.47 7.83 17.66
CA ILE A 202 0.56 7.97 18.67
C ILE A 202 0.28 6.90 19.72
N PRO A 203 1.12 5.87 19.83
CA PRO A 203 0.98 4.85 20.87
C PRO A 203 1.20 5.50 22.24
N GLU A 204 0.51 5.02 23.27
CA GLU A 204 0.69 5.56 24.64
C GLU A 204 2.03 5.14 25.27
N VAL A 205 2.63 4.06 24.78
CA VAL A 205 3.83 3.44 25.35
C VAL A 205 4.79 2.99 24.26
N PHE A 206 6.08 3.03 24.58
CA PHE A 206 7.11 2.46 23.72
C PHE A 206 6.94 0.95 23.60
N ARG A 207 6.99 0.42 22.37
CA ARG A 207 7.08 -1.02 22.12
C ARG A 207 8.08 -1.32 21.02
N LEU A 208 8.81 -2.40 21.23
CA LEU A 208 9.73 -2.95 20.25
C LEU A 208 9.15 -4.26 19.70
N GLY A 209 8.77 -4.25 18.43
CA GLY A 209 8.19 -5.39 17.74
C GLY A 209 9.25 -6.41 17.30
N ASN A 210 8.79 -7.60 16.92
CA ASN A 210 9.67 -8.60 16.34
C ASN A 210 10.06 -8.18 14.91
N PRO A 211 11.34 -8.37 14.51
CA PRO A 211 11.74 -8.12 13.15
C PRO A 211 11.02 -9.06 12.20
N TYR A 212 10.59 -8.56 11.04
CA TYR A 212 10.05 -9.39 9.98
C TYR A 212 10.61 -8.99 8.60
N PRO A 213 11.01 -9.97 7.78
CA PRO A 213 11.11 -11.40 8.11
C PRO A 213 12.19 -11.69 9.19
N ASN A 214 12.08 -12.81 9.90
CA ASN A 214 13.12 -13.35 10.80
C ASN A 214 12.93 -14.87 10.92
N PRO A 215 13.81 -15.72 10.34
CA PRO A 215 15.08 -15.36 9.69
C PRO A 215 14.95 -14.50 8.44
N PHE A 216 15.99 -13.73 8.09
CA PHE A 216 16.00 -12.79 6.97
C PHE A 216 17.29 -12.86 6.14
N ASN A 217 17.21 -12.48 4.87
CA ASN A 217 18.37 -12.39 3.97
C ASN A 217 18.74 -10.92 3.73
N GLY A 218 19.58 -10.37 4.60
CA GLY A 218 20.25 -9.08 4.43
C GLY A 218 19.43 -7.92 4.96
N LEU A 219 18.13 -7.90 4.68
CA LEU A 219 17.22 -6.84 5.11
C LEU A 219 16.05 -7.40 5.92
N SER A 220 15.68 -6.69 6.98
CA SER A 220 14.46 -6.92 7.76
C SER A 220 13.93 -5.59 8.29
N LEU A 221 12.69 -5.56 8.76
CA LEU A 221 12.06 -4.38 9.35
C LEU A 221 11.74 -4.65 10.82
N ILE A 222 12.11 -3.71 11.69
CA ILE A 222 11.76 -3.75 13.12
C ILE A 222 10.62 -2.74 13.35
N PRO A 223 9.43 -3.20 13.75
CA PRO A 223 8.34 -2.32 14.19
C PRO A 223 8.70 -1.65 15.51
N ILE A 224 8.46 -0.35 15.61
CA ILE A 224 8.65 0.44 16.82
C ILE A 224 7.43 1.33 17.02
N ASP A 225 6.82 1.20 18.18
CA ASP A 225 5.77 2.09 18.66
C ASP A 225 6.45 3.22 19.43
N LEU A 226 6.38 4.46 18.95
CA LEU A 226 7.01 5.63 19.59
C LEU A 226 5.95 6.58 20.17
N PRO A 227 5.84 6.72 21.50
CA PRO A 227 4.88 7.64 22.12
C PRO A 227 5.26 9.11 21.94
N GLU A 228 6.54 9.39 21.77
CA GLU A 228 7.07 10.73 21.50
C GLU A 228 8.25 10.65 20.51
N ALA A 229 8.62 11.79 19.93
CA ALA A 229 9.76 11.84 19.02
C ALA A 229 11.05 11.57 19.79
N ALA A 230 11.89 10.68 19.27
CA ALA A 230 13.08 10.22 19.97
C ALA A 230 14.25 9.98 19.01
N ASN A 231 15.48 10.14 19.48
CA ASN A 231 16.65 9.74 18.72
C ASN A 231 16.80 8.21 18.74
N ILE A 232 16.84 7.58 17.57
CA ILE A 232 16.90 6.11 17.45
C ILE A 232 18.28 5.65 16.98
N GLU A 233 18.85 4.70 17.73
CA GLU A 233 20.12 4.05 17.42
C GLU A 233 19.97 2.53 17.50
N PHE A 234 20.41 1.83 16.46
CA PHE A 234 20.50 0.37 16.40
C PHE A 234 21.96 -0.04 16.50
N LYS A 235 22.25 -1.08 17.30
CA LYS A 235 23.57 -1.70 17.40
C LYS A 235 23.45 -3.21 17.24
N ILE A 236 24.21 -3.77 16.30
CA ILE A 236 24.20 -5.20 16.00
C ILE A 236 25.43 -5.85 16.64
N TYR A 237 25.19 -6.91 17.42
CA TYR A 237 26.21 -7.69 18.11
C TYR A 237 26.20 -9.14 17.64
N ASN A 238 27.38 -9.76 17.63
CA ASN A 238 27.49 -11.21 17.48
C ASN A 238 27.20 -11.94 18.82
N ILE A 239 27.21 -13.28 18.79
CA ILE A 239 26.99 -14.11 19.99
C ILE A 239 28.03 -13.92 21.10
N ASP A 240 29.22 -13.43 20.78
CA ASP A 240 30.28 -13.14 21.73
C ASP A 240 30.13 -11.75 22.37
N GLY A 241 29.10 -10.99 22.00
CA GLY A 241 28.85 -9.62 22.47
C GLY A 241 29.74 -8.57 21.80
N ARG A 242 30.42 -8.91 20.69
CA ARG A 242 31.19 -7.94 19.90
C ARG A 242 30.25 -7.12 19.02
N LEU A 243 30.36 -5.80 19.13
CA LEU A 243 29.68 -4.86 18.24
C LEU A 243 30.21 -5.02 16.80
N LEU A 244 29.30 -5.22 15.86
CA LEU A 244 29.60 -5.37 14.44
C LEU A 244 29.23 -4.11 13.67
N GLU A 245 28.01 -3.59 13.88
CA GLU A 245 27.49 -2.43 13.18
C GLU A 245 26.65 -1.54 14.10
N SER A 246 26.58 -0.26 13.76
CA SER A 246 25.79 0.74 14.47
C SER A 246 25.15 1.70 13.48
N THR A 247 23.84 1.87 13.56
CA THR A 247 23.07 2.75 12.68
C THR A 247 22.33 3.76 13.53
N ASN A 248 22.55 5.04 13.27
CA ASN A 248 21.84 6.13 13.94
C ASN A 248 20.85 6.75 12.94
N PHE A 249 19.56 6.67 13.27
CA PHE A 249 18.47 7.18 12.45
C PHE A 249 18.15 8.66 12.75
N GLY A 250 18.87 9.26 13.70
CA GLY A 250 18.56 10.60 14.16
C GLY A 250 17.24 10.63 14.92
N THR A 251 16.63 11.82 14.99
CA THR A 251 15.33 12.00 15.64
C THR A 251 14.22 11.49 14.73
N VAL A 252 13.53 10.45 15.16
CA VAL A 252 12.35 9.88 14.50
C VAL A 252 11.11 10.44 15.20
N THR A 253 10.12 10.88 14.43
CA THR A 253 8.86 11.43 14.94
C THR A 253 8.00 10.35 15.59
N ALA A 254 7.16 10.76 16.55
CA ALA A 254 6.22 9.88 17.25
C ALA A 254 5.30 9.12 16.28
N GLY A 255 4.78 7.98 16.70
CA GLY A 255 3.87 7.12 15.96
C GLY A 255 4.38 5.70 15.75
N LEU A 256 3.65 4.93 14.96
CA LEU A 256 4.03 3.58 14.55
C LEU A 256 5.08 3.66 13.43
N ARG A 257 6.29 3.13 13.67
CA ARG A 257 7.42 3.19 12.74
C ARG A 257 7.89 1.78 12.39
N LYS A 258 8.45 1.62 11.18
CA LYS A 258 9.14 0.41 10.76
C LYS A 258 10.54 0.83 10.32
N LEU A 259 11.55 0.46 11.08
CA LEU A 259 12.93 0.85 10.78
C LEU A 259 13.71 -0.33 10.18
N PRO A 260 14.48 -0.09 9.10
CA PRO A 260 15.24 -1.15 8.45
C PRO A 260 16.43 -1.57 9.30
N ILE A 261 16.66 -2.87 9.36
CA ILE A 261 17.95 -3.44 9.71
C ILE A 261 18.61 -3.97 8.45
N ASN A 262 19.85 -3.54 8.20
CA ASN A 262 20.67 -4.04 7.11
C ASN A 262 21.84 -4.83 7.69
N ALA A 263 21.87 -6.13 7.42
CA ALA A 263 22.92 -7.07 7.78
C ALA A 263 23.50 -7.75 6.53
N SER A 264 23.34 -7.15 5.33
CA SER A 264 23.77 -7.75 4.06
C SER A 264 25.28 -7.97 3.97
N SER A 265 26.06 -7.21 4.73
CA SER A 265 27.50 -7.33 4.93
C SER A 265 27.88 -8.47 5.89
N LEU A 266 26.93 -8.97 6.70
CA LEU A 266 27.17 -9.92 7.76
C LEU A 266 26.98 -11.37 7.26
N PRO A 267 27.81 -12.32 7.71
CA PRO A 267 27.61 -13.73 7.40
C PRO A 267 26.27 -14.26 7.93
N ALA A 268 25.78 -15.38 7.36
CA ALA A 268 24.66 -16.10 7.94
C ALA A 268 24.97 -16.49 9.39
N GLY A 269 24.05 -16.24 10.31
CA GLY A 269 24.31 -16.42 11.73
C GLY A 269 23.26 -15.80 12.63
N LEU A 270 23.49 -15.96 13.94
CA LEU A 270 22.67 -15.39 14.98
C LEU A 270 23.26 -14.09 15.50
N TYR A 271 22.42 -13.06 15.61
CA TYR A 271 22.80 -11.73 16.06
C TYR A 271 21.84 -11.19 17.10
N PHE A 272 22.31 -10.20 17.85
CA PHE A 272 21.51 -9.42 18.78
C PHE A 272 21.49 -7.97 18.34
N VAL A 273 20.30 -7.37 18.34
CA VAL A 273 20.10 -5.97 17.95
C VAL A 273 19.68 -5.21 19.21
N ASP A 274 20.54 -4.35 19.71
CA ASP A 274 20.21 -3.37 20.74
C ASP A 274 19.57 -2.16 20.06
N VAL A 275 18.36 -1.82 20.48
CA VAL A 275 17.59 -0.68 19.98
C VAL A 275 17.41 0.31 21.10
N LYS A 276 17.83 1.55 20.87
CA LYS A 276 17.61 2.68 21.78
C LYS A 276 16.75 3.73 21.11
N ALA A 277 15.72 4.19 21.81
CA ALA A 277 14.85 5.30 21.43
C ALA A 277 14.76 6.27 22.61
N GLY A 278 15.65 7.26 22.65
CA GLY A 278 15.75 8.16 23.81
C GLY A 278 16.12 7.41 25.10
N VAL A 279 15.19 7.41 26.07
CA VAL A 279 15.36 6.69 27.36
C VAL A 279 14.85 5.24 27.30
N ASP A 280 14.03 4.93 26.31
CA ASP A 280 13.47 3.60 26.10
C ASP A 280 14.38 2.77 25.18
N GLY A 281 14.17 1.46 25.19
CA GLY A 281 14.91 0.55 24.34
C GLY A 281 14.63 -0.91 24.64
N GLY A 282 15.31 -1.77 23.89
CA GLY A 282 15.19 -3.21 24.04
C GLY A 282 16.19 -3.95 23.16
N MET A 283 16.32 -5.24 23.41
CA MET A 283 17.21 -6.10 22.64
C MET A 283 16.41 -7.20 21.95
N LEU A 284 16.70 -7.42 20.67
CA LEU A 284 16.07 -8.43 19.84
C LEU A 284 17.08 -9.47 19.41
N LYS A 285 16.62 -10.71 19.29
CA LYS A 285 17.37 -11.82 18.70
C LYS A 285 16.97 -11.95 17.24
N VAL A 286 17.95 -11.93 16.34
CA VAL A 286 17.70 -11.96 14.89
C VAL A 286 18.58 -13.00 14.20
N VAL A 287 18.05 -13.65 13.16
CA VAL A 287 18.75 -14.70 12.41
C VAL A 287 18.93 -14.25 10.96
N GLN A 288 20.17 -14.01 10.55
CA GLN A 288 20.52 -13.75 9.16
C GLN A 288 20.77 -15.08 8.46
N ILE A 289 20.19 -15.24 7.27
CA ILE A 289 20.44 -16.32 6.33
C ILE A 289 21.07 -15.75 5.05
N LYS A 290 21.72 -16.59 4.25
CA LYS A 290 22.33 -16.20 2.99
C LYS A 290 21.58 -16.84 1.84
#